data_AF-T1GUN1-F1
#
_entry.id   AF-T1GUN1-F1
#
_cell.length_a   1.000
_cell.length_b   1.000
_cell.length_c   1.000
_cell.angle_alpha   90.00
_cell.angle_beta   90.00
_cell.angle_gamma   90.00
#
_symmetry.space_group_name_H-M   'P 1'
#
loop_
_entity.id
_entity.type
_entity.pdbx_description
1 polymer ?
#
loop_
_entity_poly.entity_id
_entity_poly.type
_entity_poly.pdbx_seq_one_letter_code
_entity_poly.pdbx_strand_id
1 'polypeptide(L)'
;MRNRVNIEAHSSQLRLPSLDIQVLIDLFPFTLVLDRNMTIVNAGEKVIETWIIHNPGKNPKSFIGSKITEHFRCRRPKETKFEWDVIIDMRAVLFELELIRTGRADESSRLQAAAMSAADVENYDEILMSEQLKNLSAGNLAENDNEND
;
A
#
# COMPACT_ATOMS: atom_id res chain seq x y z
N MET A 1 -18.07 -26.53 -41.14
CA MET A 1 -17.71 -26.51 -39.69
C MET A 1 -16.21 -26.75 -39.58
N ARG A 2 -15.43 -25.84 -38.97
CA ARG A 2 -13.98 -26.00 -38.82
C ARG A 2 -13.69 -26.91 -37.63
N ASN A 3 -12.90 -27.97 -37.83
CA ASN A 3 -12.42 -28.83 -36.76
C ASN A 3 -11.70 -27.97 -35.71
N ARG A 4 -12.16 -28.00 -34.46
CA ARG A 4 -11.45 -27.39 -33.34
C ARG A 4 -10.26 -28.29 -33.04
N VAL A 5 -9.06 -27.82 -33.37
CA VAL A 5 -7.81 -28.46 -32.94
C VAL A 5 -7.66 -28.25 -31.43
N ASN A 6 -7.30 -29.30 -30.69
CA ASN A 6 -7.18 -29.39 -29.23
C ASN A 6 -8.50 -29.60 -28.46
N ILE A 7 -9.08 -30.81 -28.58
CA ILE A 7 -10.22 -31.27 -27.76
C ILE A 7 -9.73 -31.94 -26.45
N GLU A 8 -8.50 -32.46 -26.44
CA GLU A 8 -7.88 -33.11 -25.29
C GLU A 8 -6.64 -32.33 -24.84
N ALA A 9 -6.62 -31.92 -23.57
CA ALA A 9 -5.48 -31.25 -22.97
C ALA A 9 -4.32 -32.24 -22.80
N HIS A 10 -3.12 -31.84 -23.22
CA HIS A 10 -1.94 -32.68 -23.07
C HIS A 10 -1.64 -32.89 -21.58
N SER A 11 -1.08 -34.05 -21.18
CA SER A 11 -0.87 -34.41 -19.77
C SER A 11 -0.01 -33.39 -19.00
N SER A 12 0.93 -32.74 -19.67
CA SER A 12 1.72 -31.63 -19.11
C SER A 12 0.93 -30.33 -18.89
N GLN A 13 -0.22 -30.17 -19.54
CA GLN A 13 -1.14 -29.04 -19.35
C GLN A 13 -2.17 -29.31 -18.25
N LEU A 14 -2.30 -30.56 -17.77
CA LEU A 14 -3.22 -30.93 -16.69
C LEU A 14 -2.75 -30.45 -15.32
N ARG A 15 -1.46 -30.13 -15.15
CA ARG A 15 -0.90 -29.61 -13.90
C ARG A 15 0.06 -28.47 -14.20
N LEU A 16 -0.40 -27.25 -13.91
CA LEU A 16 0.48 -26.09 -13.90
C LEU A 16 1.42 -26.19 -12.68
N PRO A 17 2.72 -25.84 -12.83
CA PRO A 17 3.63 -25.76 -11.69
C PRO A 17 3.15 -24.69 -10.71
N SER A 18 3.45 -24.89 -9.42
CA SER A 18 3.19 -23.86 -8.40
C SER A 18 3.98 -22.60 -8.72
N LEU A 19 3.29 -21.46 -8.75
CA LEU A 19 3.90 -20.16 -8.93
C LEU A 19 4.10 -19.51 -7.56
N ASP A 20 5.30 -19.00 -7.31
CA ASP A 20 5.56 -18.16 -6.14
C ASP A 20 4.81 -16.82 -6.29
N ILE A 21 4.04 -16.45 -5.26
CA ILE A 21 3.28 -15.20 -5.24
C ILE A 21 4.21 -13.98 -5.35
N GLN A 22 5.46 -14.08 -4.87
CA GLN A 22 6.43 -12.96 -4.97
C GLN A 22 6.67 -12.55 -6.41
N VAL A 23 6.74 -13.51 -7.34
CA VAL A 23 6.91 -13.22 -8.77
C VAL A 23 5.75 -12.39 -9.32
N LEU A 24 4.51 -12.65 -8.89
CA LEU A 24 3.35 -11.85 -9.31
C LEU A 24 3.39 -10.44 -8.73
N ILE A 25 3.84 -10.29 -7.48
CA ILE A 25 3.92 -9.00 -6.82
C ILE A 25 4.98 -8.12 -7.50
N ASP A 26 6.13 -8.69 -7.86
CA ASP A 26 7.19 -7.99 -8.59
C ASP A 26 6.76 -7.58 -10.00
N LEU A 27 5.99 -8.42 -10.70
CA LEU A 27 5.48 -8.13 -12.05
C LEU A 27 4.38 -7.05 -12.06
N PHE A 28 3.60 -6.97 -10.97
CA PHE A 28 2.46 -6.09 -10.87
C PHE A 28 2.64 -5.15 -9.67
N PRO A 29 3.37 -4.04 -9.83
CA PRO A 29 3.79 -3.17 -8.72
C PRO A 29 2.63 -2.47 -7.97
N PHE A 30 1.41 -2.50 -8.54
CA PHE A 30 0.17 -1.97 -7.94
C PHE A 30 -0.75 -3.08 -7.38
N THR A 31 -0.21 -4.26 -7.11
CA THR A 31 -1.00 -5.41 -6.60
C THR A 31 -1.35 -5.27 -5.14
N LEU A 32 -2.53 -5.78 -4.78
CA LEU A 32 -2.96 -6.02 -3.41
C LEU A 32 -3.32 -7.50 -3.25
N VAL A 33 -2.76 -8.14 -2.23
CA VAL A 33 -3.09 -9.51 -1.84
C VAL A 33 -3.91 -9.45 -0.56
N LEU A 34 -5.12 -9.98 -0.63
CA LEU A 34 -6.10 -9.94 0.47
C LEU A 34 -6.39 -11.34 1.00
N ASP A 35 -6.59 -11.45 2.30
CA ASP A 35 -7.18 -12.65 2.90
C ASP A 35 -8.72 -12.60 2.86
N ARG A 36 -9.35 -13.67 3.37
CA ARG A 36 -10.81 -13.78 3.46
C ARG A 36 -11.47 -12.75 4.38
N ASN A 37 -10.70 -12.12 5.28
CA ASN A 37 -11.18 -11.11 6.20
C ASN A 37 -11.02 -9.69 5.65
N MET A 38 -10.67 -9.55 4.36
CA MET A 38 -10.38 -8.28 3.70
C MET A 38 -9.15 -7.57 4.30
N THR A 39 -8.22 -8.33 4.86
CA THR A 39 -6.95 -7.85 5.39
C THR A 39 -5.86 -7.92 4.33
N ILE A 40 -5.03 -6.87 4.26
CA ILE A 40 -3.89 -6.79 3.34
C ILE A 40 -2.79 -7.71 3.86
N VAL A 41 -2.54 -8.81 3.14
CA VAL A 41 -1.47 -9.79 3.47
C VAL A 41 -0.16 -9.39 2.82
N ASN A 42 -0.24 -8.89 1.58
CA ASN A 42 0.92 -8.42 0.83
C ASN A 42 0.51 -7.34 -0.18
N ALA A 43 1.46 -6.53 -0.64
CA ALA A 43 1.21 -5.47 -1.61
C ALA A 43 2.44 -5.22 -2.48
N GLY A 44 2.22 -4.74 -3.70
CA GLY A 44 3.29 -4.31 -4.59
C GLY A 44 3.97 -3.05 -4.08
N GLU A 45 5.25 -2.90 -4.43
CA GLU A 45 6.12 -1.80 -3.99
C GLU A 45 5.48 -0.42 -4.20
N LYS A 46 4.88 -0.17 -5.36
CA LYS A 46 4.27 1.14 -5.68
C LYS A 46 3.02 1.44 -4.87
N VAL A 47 2.30 0.42 -4.40
CA VAL A 47 1.18 0.64 -3.45
C VAL A 47 1.71 1.13 -2.11
N ILE A 48 2.77 0.48 -1.61
CA ILE A 48 3.38 0.78 -0.31
C ILE A 48 4.00 2.18 -0.34
N GLU A 49 4.83 2.48 -1.35
CA GLU A 49 5.43 3.81 -1.54
C GLU A 49 4.36 4.91 -1.57
N THR A 50 3.32 4.72 -2.40
CA THR A 50 2.24 5.70 -2.54
C THR A 50 1.48 5.91 -1.23
N TRP A 51 1.29 4.84 -0.45
CA TRP A 51 0.68 4.93 0.87
C TRP A 51 1.55 5.71 1.86
N ILE A 52 2.85 5.43 1.93
CA ILE A 52 3.79 6.13 2.82
C ILE A 52 3.81 7.63 2.50
N ILE A 53 3.98 7.98 1.21
CA ILE A 53 4.04 9.37 0.74
C ILE A 53 2.76 10.15 1.11
N HIS A 54 1.60 9.50 1.07
CA HIS A 54 0.32 10.14 1.32
C HIS A 54 -0.16 10.08 2.78
N ASN A 55 0.57 9.41 3.65
CA ASN A 55 0.20 9.25 5.05
C ASN A 55 1.43 9.49 5.98
N PRO A 56 2.03 10.69 5.92
CA PRO A 56 3.19 11.02 6.74
C PRO A 56 2.84 10.89 8.22
N GLY A 57 3.74 10.28 9.00
CA GLY A 57 3.57 10.06 10.44
C GLY A 57 2.82 8.78 10.83
N LYS A 58 2.32 7.98 9.87
CA LYS A 58 1.83 6.62 10.16
C LYS A 58 2.95 5.60 10.02
N ASN A 59 2.98 4.62 10.91
CA ASN A 59 3.96 3.54 10.85
C ASN A 59 3.78 2.73 9.55
N PRO A 60 4.79 2.65 8.66
CA PRO A 60 4.72 1.84 7.44
C PRO A 60 4.34 0.38 7.67
N LYS A 61 4.74 -0.19 8.80
CA LYS A 61 4.43 -1.59 9.16
C LYS A 61 2.96 -1.82 9.48
N SER A 62 2.18 -0.76 9.75
CA SER A 62 0.74 -0.89 10.01
C SER A 62 -0.10 -1.00 8.74
N PHE A 63 0.50 -0.84 7.56
CA PHE A 63 -0.23 -0.99 6.29
C PHE A 63 -0.50 -2.47 5.97
N ILE A 64 0.48 -3.34 6.20
CA ILE A 64 0.28 -4.78 6.09
C ILE A 64 -0.39 -5.28 7.37
N GLY A 65 -1.40 -6.12 7.24
CA GLY A 65 -2.22 -6.63 8.34
C GLY A 65 -3.42 -5.76 8.71
N SER A 66 -3.60 -4.59 8.09
CA SER A 66 -4.80 -3.76 8.25
C SER A 66 -5.90 -4.16 7.26
N LYS A 67 -7.14 -3.72 7.54
CA LYS A 67 -8.25 -3.92 6.61
C LYS A 67 -8.14 -2.99 5.41
N ILE A 68 -8.36 -3.52 4.21
CA ILE A 68 -8.34 -2.73 2.97
C ILE A 68 -9.28 -1.51 3.02
N THR A 69 -10.42 -1.63 3.71
CA THR A 69 -11.41 -0.56 3.84
C THR A 69 -10.93 0.65 4.64
N GLU A 70 -9.85 0.51 5.41
CA GLU A 70 -9.24 1.62 6.16
C GLU A 70 -8.35 2.52 5.29
N HIS A 71 -7.85 1.97 4.18
CA HIS A 71 -6.89 2.63 3.30
C HIS A 71 -7.45 2.89 1.91
N PHE A 72 -8.43 2.11 1.46
CA PHE A 72 -9.00 2.20 0.13
C PHE A 72 -10.51 2.39 0.18
N ARG A 73 -11.02 3.18 -0.75
CA ARG A 73 -12.43 3.35 -1.06
C ARG A 73 -12.74 2.69 -2.39
N CYS A 74 -13.75 1.83 -2.44
CA CYS A 74 -14.28 1.32 -3.70
C CYS A 74 -15.06 2.42 -4.44
N ARG A 75 -14.62 2.77 -5.66
CA ARG A 75 -15.30 3.72 -6.55
C ARG A 75 -16.28 3.03 -7.49
N ARG A 76 -15.93 1.83 -7.97
CA ARG A 76 -16.73 1.01 -8.87
C ARG A 76 -16.58 -0.47 -8.49
N PRO A 77 -17.65 -1.27 -8.54
CA PRO A 77 -19.05 -0.89 -8.83
C PRO A 77 -19.66 -0.01 -7.73
N LYS A 78 -20.56 0.91 -8.13
CA LYS A 78 -21.24 1.81 -7.18
C LYS A 78 -22.22 1.02 -6.31
N GLU A 79 -22.49 1.51 -5.10
CA GLU A 79 -23.51 0.99 -4.17
C GLU A 79 -23.32 -0.47 -3.74
N THR A 80 -22.12 -1.03 -3.96
CA THR A 80 -21.84 -2.41 -3.60
C THR A 80 -21.04 -2.48 -2.30
N LYS A 81 -21.40 -3.43 -1.43
CA LYS A 81 -20.62 -3.73 -0.23
C LYS A 81 -19.29 -4.36 -0.65
N PHE A 82 -18.19 -3.74 -0.24
CA PHE A 82 -16.86 -4.25 -0.53
C PHE A 82 -16.47 -5.30 0.53
N GLU A 83 -17.07 -6.48 0.40
CA GLU A 83 -16.92 -7.65 1.28
C GLU A 83 -16.44 -8.86 0.47
N TRP A 84 -15.80 -9.83 1.13
CA TRP A 84 -15.17 -10.97 0.45
C TRP A 84 -16.13 -11.76 -0.44
N ASP A 85 -17.27 -12.21 0.12
CA ASP A 85 -18.23 -13.03 -0.61
C ASP A 85 -18.78 -12.31 -1.84
N VAL A 86 -19.03 -11.01 -1.69
CA VAL A 86 -19.51 -10.13 -2.76
C VAL A 86 -18.49 -9.99 -3.89
N ILE A 87 -17.20 -9.87 -3.56
CA ILE A 87 -16.11 -9.80 -4.55
C ILE A 87 -15.95 -11.13 -5.29
N ILE A 88 -16.05 -12.26 -4.57
CA ILE A 88 -15.96 -13.60 -5.16
C ILE A 88 -17.14 -13.86 -6.13
N ASP A 89 -18.34 -13.41 -5.77
CA ASP A 89 -19.51 -13.49 -6.65
C ASP A 89 -19.35 -12.61 -7.89
N MET A 90 -18.69 -11.46 -7.75
CA MET A 90 -18.41 -10.52 -8.84
C MET A 90 -17.01 -10.66 -9.46
N ARG A 91 -16.44 -11.86 -9.49
CA ARG A 91 -15.08 -12.11 -10.02
C ARG A 91 -14.81 -11.60 -11.46
N ALA A 92 -15.86 -11.43 -12.25
CA ALA A 92 -15.78 -10.96 -13.64
C ALA A 92 -15.97 -9.44 -13.78
N VAL A 93 -16.29 -8.74 -12.68
CA VAL A 93 -16.52 -7.30 -12.67
C VAL A 93 -15.21 -6.58 -12.37
N LEU A 94 -14.96 -5.47 -13.08
CA LEU A 94 -13.80 -4.63 -12.82
C LEU A 94 -14.07 -3.70 -11.63
N PHE A 95 -13.17 -3.76 -10.65
CA PHE A 95 -13.21 -2.90 -9.47
C PHE A 95 -12.23 -1.73 -9.62
N GLU A 96 -12.67 -0.56 -9.18
CA GLU A 96 -11.82 0.62 -9.05
C GLU A 96 -11.67 0.98 -7.58
N LEU A 97 -10.44 0.96 -7.09
CA LEU A 97 -10.10 1.33 -5.72
C LEU A 97 -9.36 2.67 -5.71
N GLU A 98 -9.75 3.54 -4.80
CA GLU A 98 -9.12 4.83 -4.58
C GLU A 98 -8.41 4.81 -3.22
N LEU A 99 -7.11 5.10 -3.21
CA LEU A 99 -6.35 5.20 -1.99
C LEU A 99 -6.72 6.49 -1.23
N ILE A 100 -7.11 6.34 0.04
CA ILE A 100 -7.48 7.44 0.93
C ILE A 100 -6.19 8.09 1.46
N ARG A 101 -6.13 9.42 1.36
CA ARG A 101 -5.01 10.22 1.87
C ARG A 101 -5.39 10.79 3.24
N THR A 102 -4.60 10.52 4.28
CA THR A 102 -4.75 11.21 5.57
C THR A 102 -3.79 12.40 5.63
N GLY A 103 -4.30 13.60 5.35
CA GLY A 103 -3.60 14.87 5.50
C GLY A 103 -3.27 15.57 4.18
N ARG A 104 -3.38 16.91 4.16
CA ARG A 104 -2.71 17.75 3.17
C ARG A 104 -1.22 17.63 3.47
N ALA A 105 -0.54 16.72 2.80
CA ALA A 105 0.91 16.69 2.79
C ALA A 105 1.38 18.05 2.22
N ASP A 106 1.96 18.90 3.06
CA ASP A 106 2.63 20.11 2.62
C ASP A 106 3.69 19.69 1.58
N GLU A 107 3.85 20.47 0.51
CA GLU A 107 4.65 20.09 -0.68
C GLU A 107 6.08 19.63 -0.31
N SER A 108 6.65 20.15 0.78
CA SER A 108 7.93 19.72 1.37
C SER A 108 7.97 18.25 1.81
N SER A 109 6.89 17.74 2.42
CA SER A 109 6.81 16.34 2.88
C SER A 109 6.73 15.34 1.72
N ARG A 110 6.19 15.77 0.57
CA ARG A 110 6.06 14.96 -0.66
C ARG A 110 7.41 14.82 -1.36
N LEU A 111 8.20 15.88 -1.40
CA LEU A 111 9.58 15.88 -1.92
C LEU A 111 10.50 15.01 -1.06
N GLN A 112 10.31 15.02 0.26
CA GLN A 112 11.11 14.24 1.19
C GLN A 112 10.76 12.74 1.16
N ALA A 113 9.47 12.39 1.09
CA ALA A 113 9.04 11.00 0.96
C ALA A 113 9.36 10.38 -0.42
N ALA A 114 9.38 11.19 -1.50
CA ALA A 114 9.83 10.73 -2.82
C ALA A 114 11.35 10.53 -2.89
N ALA A 115 12.12 11.14 -1.99
CA ALA A 115 13.56 10.95 -1.85
C ALA A 115 13.92 9.75 -0.95
N MET A 116 12.98 9.24 -0.14
CA MET A 116 13.16 8.03 0.64
C MET A 116 13.06 6.81 -0.29
N SER A 117 14.16 6.09 -0.41
CA SER A 117 14.22 4.82 -1.15
C SER A 117 13.68 3.68 -0.29
N ALA A 118 13.32 2.53 -0.90
CA ALA A 118 12.85 1.35 -0.17
C ALA A 118 13.83 0.87 0.94
N ALA A 119 15.12 1.19 0.83
CA ALA A 119 16.13 0.91 1.85
C ALA A 119 15.94 1.73 3.15
N ASP A 120 15.27 2.88 3.09
CA ASP A 120 15.05 3.76 4.25
C ASP A 120 13.84 3.33 5.09
N VAL A 121 13.00 2.42 4.59
CA VAL A 121 11.85 1.85 5.34
C VAL A 121 12.33 0.98 6.51
N GLU A 122 13.48 0.31 6.38
CA GLU A 122 14.09 -0.45 7.47
C GLU A 122 14.62 0.46 8.60
N ASN A 123 14.93 1.72 8.28
CA ASN A 123 15.59 2.66 9.19
C ASN A 123 14.64 3.76 9.75
N TYR A 124 13.33 3.53 9.67
CA TYR A 124 12.29 4.48 10.08
C TYR A 124 12.43 4.94 11.55
N ASP A 125 12.88 4.06 12.45
CA ASP A 125 13.08 4.38 13.87
C ASP A 125 14.24 5.38 14.07
N GLU A 126 15.32 5.29 13.28
CA GLU A 126 16.45 6.22 13.34
C GLU A 126 16.04 7.62 12.84
N ILE A 127 15.25 7.67 11.76
CA ILE A 127 14.76 8.92 11.17
C ILE A 127 13.83 9.64 12.17
N LEU A 128 12.88 8.91 12.78
CA LEU A 128 11.96 9.46 13.78
C LEU A 128 12.70 10.01 15.02
N MET A 129 13.74 9.30 15.47
CA MET A 129 14.57 9.74 16.60
C MET A 129 15.33 11.03 16.26
N SER A 130 15.85 11.14 15.03
CA SER A 130 16.54 12.34 14.57
C SER A 130 15.61 13.57 14.47
N GLU A 131 14.35 13.39 14.07
CA GLU A 131 13.36 14.46 14.02
C GLU A 131 12.93 14.92 15.42
N GLN A 132 12.76 14.00 16.36
CA GLN A 132 12.46 14.35 17.76
C GLN A 132 13.59 15.18 18.37
N LEU A 133 14.85 14.79 18.16
CA LEU A 133 16.03 15.54 18.62
C LEU A 133 16.10 16.94 17.98
N LYS A 134 15.77 17.05 16.69
CA LYS A 134 15.77 18.33 15.97
C LYS A 134 14.71 19.28 16.52
N ASN A 135 13.50 18.76 16.79
CA ASN A 135 12.41 19.56 17.36
C ASN A 135 12.67 19.96 18.83
N LEU A 136 13.33 19.11 19.61
CA LEU A 136 13.83 19.44 20.96
C LEU A 136 14.89 20.55 20.91
N SER A 137 15.79 20.52 19.92
CA SER A 137 16.80 21.58 19.75
C SER A 137 16.21 22.93 19.31
N ALA A 138 15.14 22.91 18.52
CA ALA A 138 14.44 24.12 18.08
C ALA A 138 13.58 24.75 19.20
N GLY A 139 13.00 23.93 20.08
CA GLY A 139 12.25 24.39 21.26
C GLY A 139 13.12 25.15 22.27
N ASN A 140 14.37 24.73 22.46
CA ASN A 140 15.29 25.36 23.42
C ASN A 140 15.87 26.72 22.95
N LEU A 141 15.65 27.10 21.70
CA LEU A 141 16.04 28.42 21.18
C LEU A 141 14.94 29.48 21.36
N ALA A 142 13.68 29.07 21.56
CA ALA A 142 12.55 30.00 21.70
C ALA A 142 12.32 30.48 23.15
N GLU A 143 12.90 29.82 24.16
CA GLU A 143 12.74 30.23 25.57
C GLU A 143 13.80 31.23 26.07
N ASN A 144 14.88 31.48 25.30
CA ASN A 144 15.96 32.39 25.74
C ASN A 144 15.79 33.85 25.27
N ASP A 145 14.75 34.16 24.51
CA ASP A 145 14.52 35.53 23.96
C ASP A 145 13.50 36.35 24.77
N ASN A 146 12.95 35.81 25.87
CA ASN A 146 11.89 36.46 26.67
C ASN A 146 12.33 36.82 28.10
N GLU A 147 13.60 37.17 28.29
CA GLU A 147 14.10 37.68 29.58
C GLU A 147 15.10 38.82 29.37
N ASN A 148 14.68 39.88 28.66
CA ASN A 148 15.29 41.21 28.69
C ASN A 148 14.35 42.24 28.04
N ASP A 149 13.41 42.78 28.82
CA ASP A 149 12.89 44.15 28.68
C ASP A 149 12.20 44.60 29.99
#